data_AF-A0A1H7P183-F1
#
_entry.id   AF-A0A1H7P183-F1
#
_cell.length_a   1.000
_cell.length_b   1.000
_cell.length_c   1.000
_cell.angle_alpha   90.00
_cell.angle_beta   90.00
_cell.angle_gamma   90.00
#
_symmetry.space_group_name_H-M   'P 1'
#
loop_
_entity.id
_entity.type
_entity.pdbx_description
1 polymer ?
#
loop_
_entity_poly.entity_id
_entity_poly.type
_entity_poly.pdbx_seq_one_letter_code
_entity_poly.pdbx_strand_id
1 'polypeptide(L)'
;MKVLKVANGLFPRFFYHLYFAIKLPNRGYSRHFGFLKRCLFPLPPLNEQRRIVERVEVLFDEIDKGIESLQAAKKSLGLYGQSLLKSAFEGRLTADWRTQNADKLEDPKTLLARLEKDRDAWHECEFQRWQDAVATWKSDGSKGPKPRKPETYKPSGALTEAERAVLPKMPSCWVYVRLNDIAHIGSGMSVSKARKLEDPVETPYLRVANVQRGHLDLAEIKTMPVEKSQLSALSLRTWDILFNEGGDRDKLGRGWIWEDQIEICITQNHVFRATPFRHDKGWSVFVSQWGNSYGRDYFEAGGKQTTNLASINKTVLKALPVPICSPAEQAEITRLLDVRLEAADALDAEIDAALTRADALRQSILKKAFSGQLVSQDPEDEPASALLERIKTEKAERDQAAKRGRKSAPTRKSEVRRPTLTDLIEVLEKQKDWISAAKAAQELGIGDGSTSDDVEAFYRQLKNFVEDGVIEVERRDDEDWLRLATAEVS
;
A
#
# COMPACT_ATOMS: atom_id res chain seq x y z
N MET A 1 -18.76 -16.05 14.39
CA MET A 1 -17.67 -17.04 14.27
C MET A 1 -18.27 -18.45 14.36
N LYS A 2 -17.95 -19.39 13.46
CA LYS A 2 -18.42 -20.79 13.54
C LYS A 2 -17.29 -21.66 14.08
N VAL A 3 -17.54 -22.44 15.12
CA VAL A 3 -16.54 -23.32 15.76
C VAL A 3 -16.75 -24.75 15.28
N LEU A 4 -15.70 -25.38 14.77
CA LEU A 4 -15.74 -26.77 14.30
C LEU A 4 -15.40 -27.70 15.48
N LYS A 5 -16.39 -28.46 15.95
CA LYS A 5 -16.17 -29.48 16.97
C LYS A 5 -15.73 -30.76 16.28
N VAL A 6 -14.49 -31.17 16.52
CA VAL A 6 -13.95 -32.44 16.04
C VAL A 6 -14.64 -33.60 16.76
N ALA A 7 -14.88 -34.68 16.01
CA ALA A 7 -15.38 -35.93 16.57
C ALA A 7 -14.27 -36.64 17.36
N ASN A 8 -14.66 -37.53 18.27
CA ASN A 8 -13.74 -38.44 18.93
C ASN A 8 -12.91 -39.21 17.88
N GLY A 9 -11.62 -39.44 18.16
CA GLY A 9 -10.70 -40.09 17.22
C GLY A 9 -9.97 -39.15 16.24
N LEU A 10 -10.25 -37.84 16.25
CA LEU A 10 -9.50 -36.85 15.49
C LEU A 10 -8.77 -35.88 16.43
N PHE A 11 -7.44 -35.87 16.35
CA PHE A 11 -6.62 -34.93 17.10
C PHE A 11 -6.81 -33.51 16.52
N PRO A 12 -7.25 -32.51 17.31
CA PRO A 12 -7.60 -31.18 16.77
C PRO A 12 -6.45 -30.51 16.02
N ARG A 13 -5.21 -30.61 16.53
CA ARG A 13 -4.03 -30.04 15.88
C ARG A 13 -3.68 -30.75 14.57
N PHE A 14 -3.92 -32.06 14.48
CA PHE A 14 -3.74 -32.79 13.23
C PHE A 14 -4.67 -32.23 12.14
N PHE A 15 -5.95 -32.04 12.47
CA PHE A 15 -6.90 -31.45 11.53
C PHE A 15 -6.56 -29.99 11.17
N TYR A 16 -6.04 -29.21 12.12
CA TYR A 16 -5.57 -27.85 11.87
C TYR A 16 -4.47 -27.81 10.81
N HIS A 17 -3.41 -28.62 10.94
CA HIS A 17 -2.35 -28.66 9.94
C HIS A 17 -2.81 -29.26 8.59
N LEU A 18 -3.64 -30.30 8.64
CA LEU A 18 -4.24 -30.93 7.46
C LEU A 18 -5.07 -29.92 6.65
N TYR A 19 -5.78 -29.02 7.33
CA TYR A 19 -6.56 -27.97 6.66
C TYR A 19 -5.70 -27.09 5.75
N PHE A 20 -4.47 -26.76 6.15
CA PHE A 20 -3.54 -25.99 5.32
C PHE A 20 -2.98 -26.78 4.12
N ALA A 21 -3.03 -28.12 4.17
CA ALA A 21 -2.68 -28.96 3.04
C ALA A 21 -3.80 -29.09 1.99
N ILE A 22 -5.04 -28.75 2.37
CA ILE A 22 -6.21 -28.85 1.47
C ILE A 22 -6.32 -27.58 0.61
N LYS A 23 -6.27 -27.75 -0.71
CA LYS A 23 -6.55 -26.65 -1.65
C LYS A 23 -8.03 -26.31 -1.64
N LEU A 24 -8.39 -25.19 -1.02
CA LEU A 24 -9.75 -24.68 -1.03
C LEU A 24 -10.02 -23.90 -2.33
N PRO A 25 -11.09 -24.24 -3.08
CA PRO A 25 -11.46 -23.47 -4.26
C PRO A 25 -11.99 -22.10 -3.84
N ASN A 26 -11.51 -21.03 -4.47
CA ASN A 26 -11.98 -19.67 -4.21
C ASN A 26 -13.46 -19.53 -4.66
N ARG A 27 -14.39 -19.75 -3.74
CA ARG A 27 -15.85 -19.72 -4.01
C ARG A 27 -16.63 -18.86 -3.00
N GLY A 28 -15.95 -18.09 -2.15
CA GLY A 28 -16.60 -17.27 -1.12
C GLY A 28 -17.10 -18.07 0.11
N TYR A 29 -17.38 -17.34 1.19
CA TYR A 29 -17.55 -17.88 2.56
C TYR A 29 -18.62 -18.97 2.72
N SER A 30 -19.76 -18.85 2.02
CA SER A 30 -20.89 -19.78 2.16
C SER A 30 -20.65 -21.14 1.50
N ARG A 31 -19.74 -21.22 0.52
CA ARG A 31 -19.51 -22.44 -0.29
C ARG A 31 -18.38 -23.33 0.23
N HIS A 32 -17.49 -22.83 1.08
CA HIS A 32 -16.39 -23.63 1.66
C HIS A 32 -16.90 -24.73 2.61
N PHE A 33 -18.00 -24.51 3.34
CA PHE A 33 -18.53 -25.50 4.28
C PHE A 33 -19.09 -26.75 3.57
N GLY A 34 -19.75 -26.54 2.43
CA GLY A 34 -20.22 -27.64 1.58
C GLY A 34 -19.07 -28.42 0.96
N PHE A 35 -17.95 -27.75 0.65
CA PHE A 35 -16.73 -28.40 0.19
C PHE A 35 -16.10 -29.25 1.30
N LEU A 36 -15.86 -28.68 2.49
CA LEU A 36 -15.24 -29.40 3.61
C LEU A 36 -16.05 -30.63 4.05
N LYS A 37 -17.39 -30.58 4.01
CA LYS A 37 -18.24 -31.73 4.32
C LYS A 37 -18.07 -32.91 3.35
N ARG A 38 -17.65 -32.64 2.11
CA ARG A 38 -17.47 -33.65 1.05
C ARG A 38 -16.01 -34.01 0.82
N CYS A 39 -15.09 -33.24 1.38
CA CYS A 39 -13.67 -33.44 1.22
C CYS A 39 -13.24 -34.71 1.98
N LEU A 40 -12.59 -35.62 1.27
CA LEU A 40 -11.96 -36.78 1.87
C LEU A 40 -10.56 -36.38 2.33
N PHE A 41 -10.18 -36.86 3.52
CA PHE A 41 -8.87 -36.62 4.08
C PHE A 41 -8.33 -37.89 4.74
N PRO A 42 -6.99 -38.06 4.80
CA PRO A 42 -6.37 -39.18 5.48
C PRO A 42 -6.67 -39.12 6.98
N LEU A 43 -7.06 -40.26 7.55
CA LEU A 43 -7.32 -40.41 8.98
C LEU A 43 -6.48 -41.58 9.52
N PRO A 44 -5.22 -41.32 9.92
CA PRO A 44 -4.39 -42.33 10.55
C PRO A 44 -4.84 -42.57 12.01
N PRO A 45 -4.34 -43.63 12.67
CA PRO A 45 -4.56 -43.90 14.09
C PRO A 45 -4.21 -42.70 14.98
N LEU A 46 -4.83 -42.61 16.16
CA LEU A 46 -4.70 -41.42 17.01
C LEU A 46 -3.25 -41.13 17.44
N ASN A 47 -2.46 -42.17 17.70
CA ASN A 47 -1.04 -42.06 18.04
C ASN A 47 -0.21 -41.55 16.86
N GLU A 48 -0.43 -42.10 15.66
CA GLU A 48 0.21 -41.62 14.44
C GLU A 48 -0.15 -40.15 14.15
N GLN A 49 -1.42 -39.74 14.34
CA GLN A 49 -1.81 -38.33 14.23
C GLN A 49 -0.99 -37.43 15.15
N ARG A 50 -0.72 -37.87 16.39
CA ARG A 50 0.11 -37.11 17.36
C ARG A 50 1.56 -37.05 16.91
N ARG A 51 2.16 -38.17 16.47
CA ARG A 51 3.55 -38.20 15.96
C ARG A 51 3.72 -37.31 14.73
N ILE A 52 2.74 -37.31 13.81
CA ILE A 52 2.74 -36.41 12.65
C ILE A 52 2.75 -34.95 13.10
N VAL A 53 1.85 -34.58 14.02
CA VAL A 53 1.79 -33.18 14.51
C VAL A 53 3.07 -32.78 15.20
N GLU A 54 3.59 -33.60 16.11
CA GLU A 54 4.84 -33.33 16.82
C GLU A 54 5.98 -33.08 15.82
N ARG A 55 6.11 -33.93 14.78
CA ARG A 55 7.15 -33.76 13.78
C ARG A 55 6.95 -32.51 12.91
N VAL A 56 5.71 -32.21 12.51
CA VAL A 56 5.37 -31.00 11.76
C VAL A 56 5.71 -29.75 12.57
N GLU A 57 5.32 -29.72 13.85
CA GLU A 57 5.55 -28.57 14.72
C GLU A 57 7.04 -28.33 14.95
N VAL A 58 7.85 -29.36 15.22
CA VAL A 58 9.31 -29.20 15.34
C VAL A 58 9.92 -28.61 14.06
N LEU A 59 9.54 -29.11 12.89
CA LEU A 59 10.07 -28.60 11.62
C LEU A 59 9.58 -27.18 11.32
N PHE A 60 8.35 -26.85 11.72
CA PHE A 60 7.80 -25.51 11.54
C PHE A 60 8.50 -24.51 12.46
N ASP A 61 8.78 -24.87 13.70
CA ASP A 61 9.54 -24.05 14.64
C ASP A 61 10.96 -23.75 14.11
N GLU A 62 11.62 -24.72 13.49
CA GLU A 62 12.93 -24.50 12.83
C GLU A 62 12.83 -23.52 11.65
N ILE A 63 11.79 -23.67 10.82
CA ILE A 63 11.55 -22.77 9.68
C ILE A 63 11.20 -21.36 10.17
N ASP A 64 10.38 -21.24 11.20
CA ASP A 64 9.97 -19.97 11.78
C ASP A 64 11.18 -19.19 12.31
N LYS A 65 12.09 -19.84 13.03
CA LYS A 65 13.37 -19.24 13.46
C LYS A 65 14.24 -18.78 12.28
N GLY A 66 14.25 -19.55 11.19
CA GLY A 66 14.94 -19.19 9.95
C GLY A 66 14.34 -17.95 9.29
N ILE A 67 13.01 -17.90 9.18
CA ILE A 67 12.27 -16.74 8.65
C ILE A 67 12.51 -15.50 9.50
N GLU A 68 12.44 -15.61 10.83
CA GLU A 68 12.73 -14.51 11.76
C GLU A 68 14.15 -13.97 11.57
N SER A 69 15.13 -14.87 11.42
CA SER A 69 16.54 -14.49 11.18
C SER A 69 16.70 -13.76 9.83
N LEU A 70 16.06 -14.25 8.77
CA LEU A 70 16.08 -13.63 7.45
C LEU A 70 15.41 -12.24 7.46
N GLN A 71 14.28 -12.10 8.15
CA GLN A 71 13.60 -10.81 8.31
C GLN A 71 14.44 -9.81 9.12
N ALA A 72 15.12 -10.27 10.17
CA ALA A 72 16.05 -9.44 10.93
C ALA A 72 17.25 -8.99 10.09
N ALA A 73 17.80 -9.88 9.25
CA ALA A 73 18.86 -9.55 8.30
C ALA A 73 18.40 -8.50 7.29
N LYS A 74 17.20 -8.67 6.70
CA LYS A 74 16.59 -7.70 5.77
C LYS A 74 16.44 -6.31 6.39
N LYS A 75 15.94 -6.24 7.62
CA LYS A 75 15.83 -4.96 8.35
C LYS A 75 17.20 -4.33 8.59
N SER A 76 18.20 -5.14 8.96
CA SER A 76 19.58 -4.67 9.21
C SER A 76 20.24 -4.13 7.94
N LEU A 77 19.98 -4.76 6.81
CA LEU A 77 20.46 -4.34 5.50
C LEU A 77 19.91 -2.96 5.08
N GLY A 78 18.61 -2.74 5.33
CA GLY A 78 18.00 -1.42 5.13
C GLY A 78 18.61 -0.32 6.01
N LEU A 79 18.99 -0.64 7.25
CA LEU A 79 19.71 0.29 8.14
C LEU A 79 21.16 0.53 7.68
N TYR A 80 21.83 -0.52 7.19
CA TYR A 80 23.17 -0.43 6.62
C TYR A 80 23.22 0.55 5.45
N GLY A 81 22.29 0.47 4.50
CA GLY A 81 22.22 1.41 3.36
C GLY A 81 22.08 2.87 3.80
N GLN A 82 21.22 3.14 4.79
CA GLN A 82 21.08 4.50 5.35
C GLN A 82 22.36 4.97 6.07
N SER A 83 22.99 4.10 6.84
CA SER A 83 24.26 4.40 7.52
C SER A 83 25.39 4.66 6.54
N LEU A 84 25.45 3.88 5.46
CA LEU A 84 26.44 4.01 4.41
C LEU A 84 26.31 5.37 3.69
N LEU A 85 25.10 5.76 3.31
CA LEU A 85 24.86 7.08 2.72
C LEU A 85 25.26 8.21 3.68
N LYS A 86 24.90 8.10 4.97
CA LYS A 86 25.33 9.08 5.98
C LYS A 86 26.85 9.17 6.09
N SER A 87 27.53 8.03 6.14
CA SER A 87 29.01 7.94 6.16
C SER A 87 29.66 8.57 4.92
N ALA A 88 29.05 8.37 3.74
CA ALA A 88 29.50 8.98 2.49
C ALA A 88 29.44 10.50 2.56
N PHE A 89 28.28 11.02 2.95
CA PHE A 89 28.08 12.45 2.96
C PHE A 89 28.69 13.14 4.15
N GLU A 90 29.06 12.47 5.24
CA GLU A 90 29.91 13.01 6.33
C GLU A 90 31.42 12.97 5.97
N GLY A 91 31.76 12.50 4.78
CA GLY A 91 33.14 12.39 4.32
C GLY A 91 33.96 11.29 4.99
N ARG A 92 33.32 10.41 5.78
CA ARG A 92 33.95 9.25 6.43
C ARG A 92 34.28 8.14 5.42
N LEU A 93 33.42 7.93 4.43
CA LEU A 93 33.61 6.91 3.40
C LEU A 93 34.89 7.11 2.56
N THR A 94 35.30 8.36 2.36
CA THR A 94 36.46 8.75 1.55
C THR A 94 37.59 9.36 2.39
N ALA A 95 37.60 9.19 3.71
CA ALA A 95 38.60 9.82 4.57
C ALA A 95 40.05 9.40 4.21
N ASP A 96 40.29 8.11 4.00
CA ASP A 96 41.60 7.59 3.60
C ASP A 96 41.97 8.03 2.19
N TRP A 97 41.01 7.97 1.26
CA TRP A 97 41.20 8.42 -0.12
C TRP A 97 41.60 9.90 -0.18
N ARG A 98 40.96 10.75 0.63
CA ARG A 98 41.25 12.19 0.72
C ARG A 98 42.68 12.44 1.19
N THR A 99 43.15 11.64 2.15
CA THR A 99 44.53 11.72 2.66
C THR A 99 45.55 11.33 1.59
N GLN A 100 45.23 10.32 0.76
CA GLN A 100 46.10 9.82 -0.30
C GLN A 100 46.07 10.65 -1.59
N ASN A 101 45.04 11.49 -1.79
CA ASN A 101 44.79 12.24 -3.02
C ASN A 101 44.63 13.73 -2.74
N ALA A 102 45.38 14.27 -1.77
CA ALA A 102 45.28 15.68 -1.36
C ALA A 102 45.53 16.66 -2.52
N ASP A 103 46.33 16.27 -3.51
CA ASP A 103 46.62 16.98 -4.75
C ASP A 103 45.42 17.09 -5.70
N LYS A 104 44.43 16.20 -5.57
CA LYS A 104 43.20 16.17 -6.38
C LYS A 104 42.02 16.89 -5.71
N LEU A 105 42.24 17.44 -4.52
CA LEU A 105 41.24 18.22 -3.81
C LEU A 105 41.26 19.66 -4.33
N GLU A 106 40.08 20.25 -4.42
CA GLU A 106 39.93 21.65 -4.75
C GLU A 106 39.56 22.40 -3.47
N ASP A 107 40.08 23.62 -3.33
CA ASP A 107 39.69 24.45 -2.21
C ASP A 107 38.26 24.98 -2.39
N PRO A 108 37.56 25.28 -1.28
CA PRO A 108 36.20 25.83 -1.29
C PRO A 108 35.94 26.99 -2.25
N LYS A 109 36.88 27.93 -2.42
CA LYS A 109 36.65 29.11 -3.27
C LYS A 109 36.69 28.73 -4.74
N THR A 110 37.63 27.87 -5.13
CA THR A 110 37.72 27.34 -6.49
C THR A 110 36.48 26.54 -6.86
N LEU A 111 35.96 25.73 -5.92
CA LEU A 111 34.71 24.99 -6.12
C LEU A 111 33.54 25.92 -6.41
N LEU A 112 33.32 26.93 -5.56
CA LEU A 112 32.22 27.89 -5.73
C LEU A 112 32.32 28.64 -7.07
N ALA A 113 33.51 29.12 -7.44
CA ALA A 113 33.73 29.81 -8.71
C ALA A 113 33.42 28.91 -9.93
N ARG A 114 33.70 27.61 -9.84
CA ARG A 114 33.32 26.67 -10.90
C ARG A 114 31.80 26.48 -10.99
N LEU A 115 31.11 26.34 -9.86
CA LEU A 115 29.65 26.20 -9.84
C LEU A 115 28.96 27.43 -10.44
N GLU A 116 29.47 28.62 -10.15
CA GLU A 116 29.01 29.86 -10.77
C GLU A 116 29.20 29.84 -12.29
N LYS A 117 30.37 29.41 -12.78
CA LYS A 117 30.63 29.26 -14.21
C LYS A 117 29.68 28.26 -14.88
N ASP A 118 29.46 27.10 -14.27
CA ASP A 118 28.57 26.05 -14.79
C ASP A 118 27.13 26.58 -14.87
N ARG A 119 26.67 27.29 -13.83
CA ARG A 119 25.36 27.96 -13.80
C ARG A 119 25.22 29.00 -14.92
N ASP A 120 26.18 29.89 -15.03
CA ASP A 120 26.11 31.01 -15.98
C ASP A 120 26.12 30.49 -17.43
N ALA A 121 26.94 29.48 -17.72
CA ALA A 121 26.93 28.77 -19.00
C ALA A 121 25.58 28.12 -19.30
N TRP A 122 24.95 27.47 -18.31
CA TRP A 122 23.62 26.89 -18.47
C TRP A 122 22.57 27.95 -18.81
N HIS A 123 22.57 29.09 -18.12
CA HIS A 123 21.61 30.17 -18.38
C HIS A 123 21.77 30.78 -19.77
N GLU A 124 23.01 30.92 -20.25
CA GLU A 124 23.29 31.38 -21.61
C GLU A 124 22.73 30.38 -22.65
N CYS A 125 22.99 29.08 -22.46
CA CYS A 125 22.45 28.04 -23.33
C CYS A 125 20.91 28.01 -23.34
N GLU A 126 20.25 28.15 -22.18
CA GLU A 126 18.78 28.21 -22.13
C GLU A 126 18.22 29.48 -22.76
N PHE A 127 18.91 30.61 -22.63
CA PHE A 127 18.52 31.85 -23.27
C PHE A 127 18.60 31.71 -24.81
N GLN A 128 19.67 31.09 -25.33
CA GLN A 128 19.80 30.80 -26.75
C GLN A 128 18.69 29.83 -27.24
N ARG A 129 18.45 28.74 -26.52
CA ARG A 129 17.34 27.79 -26.83
C ARG A 129 15.99 28.50 -26.89
N TRP A 130 15.75 29.44 -25.98
CA TRP A 130 14.53 30.25 -26.00
C TRP A 130 14.47 31.16 -27.23
N GLN A 131 15.57 31.82 -27.61
CA GLN A 131 15.62 32.64 -28.81
C GLN A 131 15.31 31.83 -30.07
N ASP A 132 15.92 30.65 -30.19
CA ASP A 132 15.70 29.73 -31.30
C ASP A 132 14.23 29.27 -31.34
N ALA A 133 13.67 28.87 -30.20
CA ALA A 133 12.26 28.47 -30.11
C ALA A 133 11.30 29.61 -30.49
N VAL A 134 11.61 30.86 -30.10
CA VAL A 134 10.83 32.04 -30.50
C VAL A 134 10.95 32.30 -32.01
N ALA A 135 12.12 32.07 -32.61
CA ALA A 135 12.33 32.22 -34.04
C ALA A 135 11.50 31.17 -34.82
N THR A 136 11.54 29.90 -34.41
CA THR A 136 10.72 28.82 -34.98
C THR A 136 9.23 29.10 -34.81
N TRP A 137 8.79 29.53 -33.62
CA TRP A 137 7.39 29.90 -33.38
C TRP A 137 6.93 31.03 -34.31
N LYS A 138 7.78 32.02 -34.60
CA LYS A 138 7.48 33.08 -35.57
C LYS A 138 7.40 32.55 -37.01
N SER A 139 8.34 31.69 -37.43
CA SER A 139 8.34 31.11 -38.78
C SER A 139 7.12 30.23 -39.03
N ASP A 140 6.62 29.56 -37.99
CA ASP A 140 5.46 28.67 -38.06
C ASP A 140 4.12 29.43 -37.98
N GLY A 141 4.15 30.75 -38.15
CA GLY A 141 2.97 31.60 -38.18
C GLY A 141 2.41 31.96 -36.81
N SER A 142 3.24 31.92 -35.76
CA SER A 142 2.84 32.27 -34.38
C SER A 142 1.68 31.44 -33.83
N LYS A 143 1.60 30.17 -34.25
CA LYS A 143 0.58 29.22 -33.79
C LYS A 143 0.89 28.73 -32.37
N GLY A 144 -0.14 28.61 -31.54
CA GLY A 144 -0.01 28.18 -30.15
C GLY A 144 0.67 29.20 -29.23
N PRO A 145 0.95 28.82 -27.96
CA PRO A 145 1.50 29.73 -26.96
C PRO A 145 2.95 30.10 -27.28
N LYS A 146 3.26 31.40 -27.20
CA LYS A 146 4.62 31.90 -27.36
C LYS A 146 5.58 31.24 -26.34
N PRO A 147 6.77 30.79 -26.76
CA PRO A 147 7.78 30.26 -25.84
C PRO A 147 8.09 31.25 -24.71
N ARG A 148 8.05 30.77 -23.48
CA ARG A 148 8.28 31.59 -22.28
C ARG A 148 9.76 31.88 -22.13
N LYS A 149 10.08 33.15 -21.86
CA LYS A 149 11.44 33.57 -21.55
C LYS A 149 11.92 32.86 -20.27
N PRO A 150 13.15 32.32 -20.22
CA PRO A 150 13.72 31.74 -19.01
C PRO A 150 13.69 32.72 -17.84
N GLU A 151 13.45 32.20 -16.63
CA GLU A 151 13.49 33.00 -15.40
C GLU A 151 14.93 33.49 -15.15
N THR A 152 15.09 34.78 -14.83
CA THR A 152 16.39 35.31 -14.40
C THR A 152 16.78 34.67 -13.07
N TYR A 153 17.99 34.12 -13.01
CA TYR A 153 18.55 33.58 -11.78
C TYR A 153 18.56 34.62 -10.67
N LYS A 154 18.17 34.18 -9.47
CA LYS A 154 18.28 34.95 -8.23
C LYS A 154 19.21 34.19 -7.30
N PRO A 155 20.36 34.77 -6.92
CA PRO A 155 21.28 34.16 -5.99
C PRO A 155 20.58 33.74 -4.70
N SER A 156 20.89 32.54 -4.23
CA SER A 156 20.41 32.11 -2.93
C SER A 156 21.20 32.81 -1.82
N GLY A 157 20.54 33.08 -0.69
CA GLY A 157 21.22 33.58 0.49
C GLY A 157 22.18 32.53 1.07
N ALA A 158 23.27 33.00 1.68
CA ALA A 158 24.17 32.15 2.45
C ALA A 158 23.40 31.40 3.56
N LEU A 159 23.90 30.23 3.94
CA LEU A 159 23.33 29.49 5.06
C LEU A 159 23.49 30.27 6.37
N THR A 160 22.39 30.39 7.10
CA THR A 160 22.34 30.96 8.44
C THR A 160 23.05 30.06 9.45
N GLU A 161 23.45 30.60 10.59
CA GLU A 161 24.10 29.82 11.66
C GLU A 161 23.19 28.70 12.19
N ALA A 162 21.89 28.98 12.33
CA ALA A 162 20.90 27.99 12.76
C ALA A 162 20.78 26.82 11.78
N GLU A 163 20.84 27.09 10.46
CA GLU A 163 20.84 26.04 9.45
C GLU A 163 22.14 25.22 9.49
N ARG A 164 23.30 25.87 9.66
CA ARG A 164 24.58 25.16 9.79
C ARG A 164 24.63 24.26 11.02
N ALA A 165 24.01 24.67 12.12
CA ALA A 165 24.00 23.91 13.38
C ALA A 165 23.28 22.55 13.27
N VAL A 166 22.30 22.42 12.38
CA VAL A 166 21.55 21.17 12.17
C VAL A 166 22.09 20.31 11.02
N LEU A 167 23.03 20.85 10.24
CA LEU A 167 23.67 20.11 9.17
C LEU A 167 24.81 19.23 9.72
N PRO A 168 25.04 18.05 9.12
CA PRO A 168 26.17 17.21 9.48
C PRO A 168 27.51 17.94 9.31
N LYS A 169 28.48 17.63 10.18
CA LYS A 169 29.83 18.19 10.08
C LYS A 169 30.57 17.56 8.91
N MET A 170 31.24 18.39 8.12
CA MET A 170 31.91 18.00 6.89
C MET A 170 33.41 18.23 6.91
N PRO A 171 34.16 17.55 6.02
CA PRO A 171 35.55 17.90 5.74
C PRO A 171 35.68 19.37 5.35
N SER A 172 36.78 20.01 5.75
CA SER A 172 37.02 21.45 5.51
C SER A 172 37.15 21.84 4.03
N CYS A 173 37.45 20.88 3.16
CA CYS A 173 37.51 21.08 1.71
C CYS A 173 36.13 21.05 1.03
N TRP A 174 35.04 20.82 1.78
CA TRP A 174 33.68 20.79 1.25
C TRP A 174 32.97 22.12 1.49
N VAL A 175 31.98 22.41 0.65
CA VAL A 175 31.13 23.59 0.77
C VAL A 175 29.66 23.22 0.72
N TYR A 176 28.82 23.94 1.46
CA TYR A 176 27.37 23.87 1.28
C TYR A 176 26.91 24.96 0.32
N VAL A 177 26.11 24.57 -0.67
CA VAL A 177 25.38 25.45 -1.57
C VAL A 177 23.88 25.13 -1.53
N ARG A 178 23.02 25.99 -2.06
CA ARG A 178 21.60 25.64 -2.21
C ARG A 178 21.39 24.87 -3.51
N LEU A 179 20.40 23.97 -3.53
CA LEU A 179 20.03 23.27 -4.76
C LEU A 179 19.71 24.24 -5.91
N ASN A 180 19.10 25.39 -5.61
CA ASN A 180 18.82 26.46 -6.58
C ASN A 180 20.08 27.06 -7.24
N ASP A 181 21.25 26.95 -6.61
CA ASP A 181 22.51 27.48 -7.14
C ASP A 181 23.23 26.48 -8.05
N ILE A 182 22.75 25.23 -8.11
CA ILE A 182 23.35 24.14 -8.90
C ILE A 182 22.38 23.43 -9.85
N ALA A 183 21.08 23.76 -9.76
CA ALA A 183 20.05 23.19 -10.61
C ALA A 183 18.85 24.13 -10.80
N HIS A 184 18.24 24.07 -11.98
CA HIS A 184 16.98 24.72 -12.27
C HIS A 184 15.77 23.84 -11.87
N ILE A 185 14.86 24.39 -11.07
CA ILE A 185 13.72 23.66 -10.49
C ILE A 185 12.41 23.86 -11.28
N GLY A 186 12.05 22.85 -12.07
CA GLY A 186 10.77 22.71 -12.76
C GLY A 186 9.70 22.00 -11.90
N SER A 187 8.43 22.25 -12.23
CA SER A 187 7.31 21.41 -11.79
C SER A 187 6.77 20.63 -12.97
N GLY A 188 6.24 19.46 -12.71
CA GLY A 188 5.44 18.74 -13.68
C GLY A 188 4.08 19.38 -13.93
N MET A 189 3.32 18.71 -14.80
CA MET A 189 2.03 19.18 -15.29
C MET A 189 0.87 18.50 -14.55
N SER A 190 -0.21 19.24 -14.30
CA SER A 190 -1.42 18.66 -13.71
C SER A 190 -2.20 17.84 -14.73
N VAL A 191 -2.67 16.67 -14.29
CA VAL A 191 -3.55 15.80 -15.07
C VAL A 191 -4.97 16.35 -14.99
N SER A 192 -5.52 16.84 -16.12
CA SER A 192 -6.90 17.33 -16.17
C SER A 192 -7.53 16.98 -17.52
N LYS A 193 -8.68 16.29 -17.47
CA LYS A 193 -9.47 15.95 -18.66
C LYS A 193 -10.24 17.14 -19.24
N ALA A 194 -10.36 18.24 -18.49
CA ALA A 194 -11.11 19.42 -18.91
C ALA A 194 -10.27 20.45 -19.69
N ARG A 195 -8.97 20.18 -19.90
CA ARG A 195 -8.08 21.11 -20.60
C ARG A 195 -8.37 21.07 -22.11
N LYS A 196 -8.69 22.23 -22.68
CA LYS A 196 -8.74 22.40 -24.14
C LYS A 196 -7.30 22.42 -24.65
N LEU A 197 -6.97 21.48 -25.54
CA LEU A 197 -5.64 21.32 -26.13
C LEU A 197 -5.75 21.45 -27.65
N GLU A 198 -4.75 22.10 -28.26
CA GLU A 198 -4.57 22.15 -29.71
C GLU A 198 -3.49 21.13 -30.10
N ASP A 199 -3.73 20.32 -31.13
CA ASP A 199 -2.79 19.26 -31.58
C ASP A 199 -2.19 18.41 -30.42
N PRO A 200 -3.03 17.74 -29.61
CA PRO A 200 -2.55 16.97 -28.47
C PRO A 200 -1.83 15.69 -28.89
N VAL A 201 -0.74 15.38 -28.19
CA VAL A 201 0.01 14.13 -28.31
C VAL A 201 -0.05 13.38 -26.98
N GLU A 202 -0.42 12.10 -27.02
CA GLU A 202 -0.37 11.23 -25.85
C GLU A 202 1.09 11.04 -25.41
N THR A 203 1.39 11.43 -24.18
CA THR A 203 2.76 11.47 -23.66
C THR A 203 2.83 10.72 -22.33
N PRO A 204 3.79 9.80 -22.14
CA PRO A 204 3.98 9.12 -20.87
C PRO A 204 4.47 10.08 -19.79
N TYR A 205 4.08 9.85 -18.55
CA TYR A 205 4.48 10.69 -17.43
C TYR A 205 4.81 9.91 -16.16
N LEU A 206 5.74 10.46 -15.38
CA LEU A 206 6.07 9.97 -14.05
C LEU A 206 5.16 10.60 -13.00
N ARG A 207 4.63 9.75 -12.13
CA ARG A 207 3.88 10.12 -10.92
C ARG A 207 4.68 9.75 -9.66
N VAL A 208 4.19 10.15 -8.49
CA VAL A 208 4.81 9.85 -7.18
C VAL A 208 5.09 8.36 -7.00
N ALA A 209 4.24 7.49 -7.56
CA ALA A 209 4.44 6.04 -7.51
C ALA A 209 5.66 5.55 -8.31
N ASN A 210 6.07 6.27 -9.35
CA ASN A 210 7.22 5.88 -10.18
C ASN A 210 8.55 6.37 -9.60
N VAL A 211 8.56 7.47 -8.84
CA VAL A 211 9.80 8.06 -8.32
C VAL A 211 10.03 7.56 -6.89
N GLN A 212 10.94 6.60 -6.73
CA GLN A 212 11.30 6.02 -5.44
C GLN A 212 12.67 6.52 -4.96
N ARG A 213 13.08 6.16 -3.73
CA ARG A 213 14.44 6.45 -3.27
C ARG A 213 15.40 5.52 -3.97
N GLY A 214 16.40 6.08 -4.66
CA GLY A 214 17.46 5.28 -5.26
C GLY A 214 17.11 4.63 -6.61
N HIS A 215 15.85 4.69 -7.07
CA HIS A 215 15.45 4.08 -8.33
C HIS A 215 14.13 4.66 -8.87
N LEU A 216 13.82 4.32 -10.13
CA LEU A 216 12.52 4.58 -10.75
C LEU A 216 11.77 3.26 -10.95
N ASP A 217 10.52 3.19 -10.48
CA ASP A 217 9.60 2.10 -10.79
C ASP A 217 8.84 2.43 -12.08
N LEU A 218 9.18 1.74 -13.15
CA LEU A 218 8.60 1.94 -14.49
C LEU A 218 7.66 0.80 -14.91
N ALA A 219 7.26 -0.08 -13.99
CA ALA A 219 6.40 -1.23 -14.30
C ALA A 219 5.01 -0.81 -14.83
N GLU A 220 4.48 0.31 -14.32
CA GLU A 220 3.23 0.91 -14.79
C GLU A 220 3.43 2.40 -15.10
N ILE A 221 3.43 2.73 -16.39
CA ILE A 221 3.49 4.10 -16.89
C ILE A 221 2.15 4.51 -17.48
N LYS A 222 1.68 5.69 -17.09
CA LYS A 222 0.44 6.29 -17.61
C LYS A 222 0.78 7.35 -18.64
N THR A 223 -0.17 7.61 -19.54
CA THR A 223 -0.09 8.70 -20.51
C THR A 223 -1.10 9.80 -20.20
N MET A 224 -0.80 11.00 -20.67
CA MET A 224 -1.76 12.10 -20.73
C MET A 224 -1.59 12.89 -22.03
N PRO A 225 -2.65 13.53 -22.54
CA PRO A 225 -2.53 14.39 -23.71
C PRO A 225 -1.79 15.67 -23.34
N VAL A 226 -0.82 16.03 -24.18
CA VAL A 226 0.01 17.23 -24.03
C VAL A 226 0.01 17.99 -25.34
N GLU A 227 -0.08 19.32 -25.28
CA GLU A 227 0.05 20.14 -26.48
C GLU A 227 1.43 19.93 -27.11
N LYS A 228 1.49 19.58 -28.40
CA LYS A 228 2.75 19.30 -29.09
C LYS A 228 3.76 20.46 -28.98
N SER A 229 3.26 21.69 -29.00
CA SER A 229 4.04 22.93 -28.83
C SER A 229 4.79 23.03 -27.48
N GLN A 230 4.27 22.37 -26.44
CA GLN A 230 4.82 22.42 -25.07
C GLN A 230 5.71 21.22 -24.72
N LEU A 231 5.68 20.18 -25.55
CA LEU A 231 6.31 18.90 -25.26
C LEU A 231 7.82 19.04 -25.00
N SER A 232 8.53 19.80 -25.84
CA SER A 232 9.96 20.04 -25.68
C SER A 232 10.33 20.69 -24.34
N ALA A 233 9.51 21.63 -23.85
CA ALA A 233 9.77 22.33 -22.58
C ALA A 233 9.46 21.45 -21.35
N LEU A 234 8.46 20.57 -21.46
CA LEU A 234 7.99 19.71 -20.38
C LEU A 234 8.77 18.40 -20.27
N SER A 235 9.37 17.93 -21.36
CA SER A 235 10.11 16.66 -21.40
C SER A 235 11.30 16.66 -20.47
N LEU A 236 11.49 15.54 -19.78
CA LEU A 236 12.69 15.24 -19.02
C LEU A 236 13.90 15.24 -19.95
N ARG A 237 15.02 15.72 -19.42
CA ARG A 237 16.34 15.67 -20.02
C ARG A 237 17.16 14.63 -19.29
N THR A 238 18.08 13.99 -19.99
CA THR A 238 19.03 13.05 -19.40
C THR A 238 19.66 13.66 -18.15
N TRP A 239 19.76 12.87 -17.08
CA TRP A 239 20.35 13.25 -15.80
C TRP A 239 19.60 14.34 -15.01
N ASP A 240 18.36 14.66 -15.39
CA ASP A 240 17.45 15.38 -14.51
C ASP A 240 17.30 14.62 -13.18
N ILE A 241 17.26 15.37 -12.07
CA ILE A 241 17.06 14.80 -10.73
C ILE A 241 15.61 15.02 -10.34
N LEU A 242 14.91 13.93 -10.02
CA LEU A 242 13.49 13.97 -9.67
C LEU A 242 13.31 14.02 -8.16
N PHE A 243 12.30 14.75 -7.68
CA PHE A 243 11.95 14.82 -6.27
C PHE A 243 10.42 14.83 -6.08
N ASN A 244 9.89 13.98 -5.21
CA ASN A 244 8.48 13.96 -4.89
C ASN A 244 8.07 15.14 -3.99
N GLU A 245 7.00 15.82 -4.38
CA GLU A 245 6.40 16.93 -3.65
C GLU A 245 5.61 16.48 -2.43
N GLY A 246 4.79 15.42 -2.56
CA GLY A 246 3.80 15.05 -1.56
C GLY A 246 3.50 13.57 -1.49
N GLY A 247 2.95 13.15 -0.34
CA GLY A 247 2.70 11.76 0.03
C GLY A 247 2.68 11.60 1.54
N ASP A 248 3.09 10.42 2.03
CA ASP A 248 3.33 10.24 3.46
C ASP A 248 4.58 11.03 3.89
N ARG A 249 4.65 11.40 5.17
CA ARG A 249 5.66 12.31 5.72
C ARG A 249 7.09 11.84 5.47
N ASP A 250 7.35 10.54 5.62
CA ASP A 250 8.65 9.88 5.37
C ASP A 250 9.03 9.78 3.87
N LYS A 251 8.06 10.09 2.99
CA LYS A 251 8.17 9.98 1.53
C LYS A 251 8.44 11.30 0.83
N LEU A 252 8.56 12.38 1.58
CA LEU A 252 8.89 13.68 1.02
C LEU A 252 10.32 13.68 0.45
N GLY A 253 10.45 14.30 -0.72
CA GLY A 253 11.73 14.41 -1.43
C GLY A 253 12.35 13.07 -1.83
N ARG A 254 11.57 11.99 -1.88
CA ARG A 254 12.00 10.75 -2.57
C ARG A 254 12.37 11.09 -4.01
N GLY A 255 13.46 10.53 -4.51
CA GLY A 255 14.00 10.97 -5.77
C GLY A 255 15.02 10.02 -6.36
N TRP A 256 15.14 10.08 -7.68
CA TRP A 256 16.22 9.47 -8.44
C TRP A 256 16.51 10.26 -9.70
N ILE A 257 17.54 9.85 -10.45
CA ILE A 257 17.90 10.47 -11.71
C ILE A 257 17.13 9.87 -12.87
N TRP A 258 16.89 10.70 -13.89
CA TRP A 258 16.38 10.28 -15.19
C TRP A 258 17.54 9.86 -16.11
N GLU A 259 17.41 8.74 -16.81
CA GLU A 259 18.46 8.19 -17.69
C GLU A 259 17.90 7.84 -19.08
N ASP A 260 16.89 8.58 -19.53
CA ASP A 260 16.21 8.36 -20.83
C ASP A 260 15.67 6.95 -21.01
N GLN A 261 15.16 6.35 -19.93
CA GLN A 261 14.53 5.04 -19.97
C GLN A 261 13.29 5.00 -20.88
N ILE A 262 12.70 6.17 -21.17
CA ILE A 262 11.59 6.38 -22.09
C ILE A 262 11.91 7.60 -22.96
N GLU A 263 11.80 7.47 -24.28
CA GLU A 263 12.27 8.49 -25.25
C GLU A 263 11.73 9.90 -24.98
N ILE A 264 10.42 10.03 -24.74
CA ILE A 264 9.78 11.31 -24.40
C ILE A 264 8.93 11.06 -23.16
N CYS A 265 9.34 11.61 -22.02
CA CYS A 265 8.61 11.48 -20.77
C CYS A 265 8.53 12.82 -20.03
N ILE A 266 7.38 13.09 -19.41
CA ILE A 266 7.17 14.29 -18.58
C ILE A 266 6.91 13.89 -17.11
N THR A 267 6.73 14.88 -16.24
CA THR A 267 6.36 14.67 -14.85
C THR A 267 4.95 15.17 -14.56
N GLN A 268 4.28 14.52 -13.61
CA GLN A 268 3.08 15.06 -12.98
C GLN A 268 3.43 16.20 -12.01
N ASN A 269 2.48 17.09 -11.73
CA ASN A 269 2.64 18.23 -10.81
C ASN A 269 3.23 17.91 -9.43
N HIS A 270 3.11 16.66 -8.94
CA HIS A 270 3.65 16.21 -7.66
C HIS A 270 5.06 15.60 -7.72
N VAL A 271 5.71 15.70 -8.89
CA VAL A 271 7.11 15.34 -9.10
C VAL A 271 7.81 16.59 -9.60
N PHE A 272 8.74 17.10 -8.80
CA PHE A 272 9.64 18.17 -9.20
C PHE A 272 10.77 17.61 -10.06
N ARG A 273 11.22 18.45 -10.99
CA ARG A 273 12.41 18.23 -11.81
C ARG A 273 13.47 19.24 -11.39
N ALA A 274 14.64 18.78 -10.98
CA ALA A 274 15.83 19.59 -10.80
C ALA A 274 16.81 19.27 -11.95
N THR A 275 16.86 20.16 -12.93
CA THR A 275 17.79 20.04 -14.07
C THR A 275 19.14 20.62 -13.65
N PRO A 276 20.19 19.80 -13.51
CA PRO A 276 21.48 20.27 -13.03
C PRO A 276 22.14 21.21 -14.05
N PHE A 277 22.86 22.22 -13.57
CA PHE A 277 23.63 23.11 -14.45
C PHE A 277 24.82 22.38 -15.07
N ARG A 278 25.43 21.48 -14.29
CA ARG A 278 26.40 20.51 -14.79
C ARG A 278 25.67 19.25 -15.27
N HIS A 279 25.66 19.06 -16.58
CA HIS A 279 25.11 17.86 -17.20
C HIS A 279 26.16 16.73 -17.09
N ASP A 280 26.10 15.95 -16.00
CA ASP A 280 26.94 14.77 -15.78
C ASP A 280 26.19 13.73 -14.91
N LYS A 281 26.32 12.44 -15.25
CA LYS A 281 25.66 11.36 -14.48
C LYS A 281 26.16 11.32 -13.04
N GLY A 282 27.48 11.37 -12.82
CA GLY A 282 28.07 11.29 -11.49
C GLY A 282 27.60 12.43 -10.59
N TRP A 283 27.54 13.64 -11.13
CA TRP A 283 26.98 14.82 -10.47
C TRP A 283 25.53 14.61 -10.03
N SER A 284 24.67 14.18 -10.95
CA SER A 284 23.24 13.98 -10.65
C SER A 284 23.01 12.86 -9.64
N VAL A 285 23.75 11.75 -9.76
CA VAL A 285 23.70 10.65 -8.77
C VAL A 285 24.12 11.17 -7.41
N PHE A 286 25.23 11.91 -7.32
CA PHE A 286 25.72 12.46 -6.06
C PHE A 286 24.67 13.35 -5.36
N VAL A 287 24.07 14.30 -6.09
CA VAL A 287 23.02 15.17 -5.55
C VAL A 287 21.76 14.37 -5.17
N SER A 288 21.38 13.39 -5.97
CA SER A 288 20.23 12.52 -5.67
C SER A 288 20.44 11.69 -4.40
N GLN A 289 21.64 11.12 -4.23
CA GLN A 289 22.01 10.34 -3.04
C GLN A 289 22.04 11.20 -1.77
N TRP A 290 22.44 12.48 -1.86
CA TRP A 290 22.29 13.43 -0.76
C TRP A 290 20.81 13.66 -0.41
N GLY A 291 19.96 13.87 -1.42
CA GLY A 291 18.51 13.98 -1.28
C GLY A 291 17.88 12.78 -0.58
N ASN A 292 18.40 11.57 -0.85
CA ASN A 292 17.93 10.32 -0.25
C ASN A 292 18.51 10.02 1.14
N SER A 293 19.45 10.82 1.62
CA SER A 293 20.09 10.68 2.94
C SER A 293 19.69 11.80 3.90
N TYR A 294 20.53 12.80 4.13
CA TYR A 294 20.20 13.94 4.99
C TYR A 294 19.13 14.85 4.38
N GLY A 295 18.99 14.85 3.05
CA GLY A 295 17.90 15.55 2.38
C GLY A 295 16.53 15.05 2.85
N ARG A 296 16.39 13.74 3.14
CA ARG A 296 15.16 13.18 3.75
C ARG A 296 14.82 13.90 5.05
N ASP A 297 15.79 13.96 5.97
CA ASP A 297 15.59 14.56 7.29
C ASP A 297 15.25 16.06 7.15
N TYR A 298 15.85 16.76 6.17
CA TYR A 298 15.49 18.14 5.81
C TYR A 298 14.04 18.30 5.29
N PHE A 299 13.61 17.45 4.35
CA PHE A 299 12.25 17.52 3.79
C PHE A 299 11.20 17.09 4.83
N GLU A 300 11.54 16.13 5.68
CA GLU A 300 10.72 15.70 6.80
C GLU A 300 10.63 16.77 7.90
N ALA A 301 11.59 17.68 8.03
CA ALA A 301 11.41 18.84 8.91
C ALA A 301 10.62 19.97 8.21
N GLY A 302 10.95 20.26 6.95
CA GLY A 302 10.44 21.43 6.22
C GLY A 302 9.07 21.27 5.54
N GLY A 303 8.60 20.04 5.35
CA GLY A 303 7.27 19.79 4.78
C GLY A 303 6.12 20.21 5.71
N LYS A 304 4.98 20.54 5.11
CA LYS A 304 3.74 20.88 5.82
C LYS A 304 2.79 19.70 5.78
N GLN A 305 2.11 19.43 6.89
CA GLN A 305 1.18 18.32 7.00
C GLN A 305 -0.26 18.81 7.14
N THR A 306 -1.13 18.20 6.34
CA THR A 306 -2.60 18.24 6.50
C THR A 306 -3.08 16.90 7.07
N THR A 307 -4.38 16.73 7.31
CA THR A 307 -4.94 15.57 8.03
C THR A 307 -4.38 14.22 7.58
N ASN A 308 -4.20 14.01 6.27
CA ASN A 308 -3.75 12.72 5.71
C ASN A 308 -2.54 12.81 4.76
N LEU A 309 -2.03 13.99 4.44
CA LEU A 309 -0.96 14.17 3.44
C LEU A 309 0.02 15.25 3.86
N ALA A 310 1.30 14.97 3.63
CA ALA A 310 2.35 15.96 3.76
C ALA A 310 2.82 16.42 2.37
N SER A 311 3.29 17.67 2.28
CA SER A 311 3.90 18.20 1.06
C SER A 311 5.04 19.19 1.35
N ILE A 312 5.99 19.26 0.43
CA ILE A 312 6.95 20.34 0.30
C ILE A 312 6.55 21.24 -0.87
N ASN A 313 7.16 22.41 -1.01
CA ASN A 313 6.95 23.28 -2.17
C ASN A 313 8.29 23.58 -2.86
N LYS A 314 8.24 24.24 -4.02
CA LYS A 314 9.46 24.65 -4.75
C LYS A 314 10.43 25.48 -3.92
N THR A 315 9.94 26.33 -3.02
CA THR A 315 10.80 27.18 -2.18
C THR A 315 11.62 26.33 -1.21
N VAL A 316 10.98 25.33 -0.57
CA VAL A 316 11.67 24.35 0.28
C VAL A 316 12.68 23.56 -0.54
N LEU A 317 12.31 23.07 -1.73
CA LEU A 317 13.23 22.30 -2.57
C LEU A 317 14.43 23.14 -3.04
N LYS A 318 14.19 24.37 -3.51
CA LYS A 318 15.24 25.34 -3.91
C LYS A 318 16.22 25.62 -2.76
N ALA A 319 15.71 25.67 -1.53
CA ALA A 319 16.49 25.97 -0.33
C ALA A 319 17.22 24.77 0.28
N LEU A 320 17.11 23.55 -0.29
CA LEU A 320 17.86 22.39 0.20
C LEU A 320 19.37 22.70 0.22
N PRO A 321 20.05 22.64 1.39
CA PRO A 321 21.50 22.65 1.47
C PRO A 321 22.07 21.38 0.84
N VAL A 322 23.04 21.51 -0.06
CA VAL A 322 23.73 20.39 -0.70
C VAL A 322 25.23 20.53 -0.45
N PRO A 323 25.89 19.53 0.16
CA PRO A 323 27.34 19.52 0.32
C PRO A 323 27.98 19.21 -1.02
N ILE A 324 28.99 19.97 -1.41
CA ILE A 324 29.74 19.81 -2.64
C ILE A 324 31.22 19.67 -2.29
N CYS A 325 31.85 18.65 -2.85
CA CYS A 325 33.29 18.41 -2.78
C CYS A 325 33.94 18.45 -4.16
N SER A 326 35.24 18.16 -4.25
CA SER A 326 35.93 18.15 -5.56
C SER A 326 35.35 17.09 -6.49
N PRO A 327 35.30 17.30 -7.82
CA PRO A 327 34.75 16.31 -8.73
C PRO A 327 35.42 14.94 -8.65
N ALA A 328 36.74 14.91 -8.35
CA ALA A 328 37.46 13.67 -8.14
C ALA A 328 36.97 12.92 -6.90
N GLU A 329 36.69 13.64 -5.80
CA GLU A 329 36.13 13.04 -4.59
C GLU A 329 34.67 12.61 -4.79
N GLN A 330 33.86 13.41 -5.49
CA GLN A 330 32.48 13.04 -5.83
C GLN A 330 32.43 11.73 -6.62
N ALA A 331 33.30 11.58 -7.62
CA ALA A 331 33.41 10.36 -8.42
C ALA A 331 33.81 9.15 -7.56
N GLU A 332 34.70 9.32 -6.59
CA GLU A 332 35.06 8.25 -5.68
C GLU A 332 33.90 7.89 -4.73
N ILE A 333 33.19 8.90 -4.19
CA ILE A 333 32.00 8.68 -3.36
C ILE A 333 30.95 7.88 -4.12
N THR A 334 30.61 8.31 -5.35
CA THR A 334 29.59 7.63 -6.14
C THR A 334 30.02 6.21 -6.48
N ARG A 335 31.28 5.98 -6.89
CA ARG A 335 31.83 4.64 -7.14
C ARG A 335 31.75 3.73 -5.91
N LEU A 336 32.14 4.25 -4.74
CA LEU A 336 32.13 3.50 -3.48
C LEU A 336 30.73 3.20 -2.96
N LEU A 337 29.76 4.09 -3.22
CA LEU A 337 28.35 3.89 -2.91
C LEU A 337 27.74 2.85 -3.85
N ASP A 338 27.98 2.98 -5.16
CA ASP A 338 27.48 2.08 -6.20
C ASP A 338 27.83 0.62 -5.87
N VAL A 339 29.12 0.32 -5.72
CA VAL A 339 29.63 -1.02 -5.39
C VAL A 339 28.98 -1.60 -4.12
N ARG A 340 28.80 -0.79 -3.08
CA ARG A 340 28.30 -1.27 -1.78
C ARG A 340 26.78 -1.37 -1.71
N LEU A 341 26.06 -0.51 -2.43
CA LEU A 341 24.61 -0.57 -2.53
C LEU A 341 24.19 -1.71 -3.46
N GLU A 342 24.88 -1.92 -4.58
CA GLU A 342 24.65 -3.10 -5.44
C GLU A 342 24.87 -4.41 -4.68
N ALA A 343 25.92 -4.50 -3.87
CA ALA A 343 26.15 -5.66 -3.01
C ALA A 343 25.04 -5.84 -1.97
N ALA A 344 24.49 -4.74 -1.44
CA ALA A 344 23.35 -4.80 -0.54
C ALA A 344 22.09 -5.28 -1.25
N ASP A 345 21.77 -4.74 -2.43
CA ASP A 345 20.60 -5.13 -3.21
C ASP A 345 20.65 -6.62 -3.61
N ALA A 346 21.84 -7.14 -3.94
CA ALA A 346 22.04 -8.57 -4.19
C ALA A 346 21.71 -9.45 -2.97
N LEU A 347 22.11 -9.02 -1.76
CA LEU A 347 21.78 -9.71 -0.51
C LEU A 347 20.28 -9.64 -0.20
N ASP A 348 19.62 -8.51 -0.47
CA ASP A 348 18.17 -8.38 -0.26
C ASP A 348 17.40 -9.36 -1.15
N ALA A 349 17.80 -9.46 -2.42
CA ALA A 349 17.23 -10.42 -3.36
C ALA A 349 17.45 -11.88 -2.94
N GLU A 350 18.63 -12.20 -2.39
CA GLU A 350 18.91 -13.55 -1.86
C GLU A 350 18.04 -13.89 -0.64
N ILE A 351 17.82 -12.92 0.25
CA ILE A 351 16.92 -13.07 1.41
C ILE A 351 15.49 -13.31 0.95
N ASP A 352 14.98 -12.55 -0.02
CA ASP A 352 13.62 -12.74 -0.56
C ASP A 352 13.44 -14.11 -1.22
N ALA A 353 14.46 -14.57 -1.95
CA ALA A 353 14.47 -15.92 -2.49
C ALA A 353 14.48 -16.98 -1.38
N ALA A 354 15.20 -16.75 -0.27
CA ALA A 354 15.23 -17.66 0.88
C ALA A 354 13.88 -17.72 1.61
N LEU A 355 13.20 -16.60 1.79
CA LEU A 355 11.85 -16.53 2.35
C LEU A 355 10.85 -17.31 1.48
N THR A 356 10.91 -17.14 0.16
CA THR A 356 10.08 -17.89 -0.78
C THR A 356 10.34 -19.41 -0.70
N ARG A 357 11.62 -19.81 -0.55
CA ARG A 357 11.98 -21.22 -0.34
C ARG A 357 11.46 -21.76 0.99
N ALA A 358 11.46 -20.96 2.06
CA ALA A 358 10.93 -21.35 3.36
C ALA A 358 9.42 -21.65 3.26
N ASP A 359 8.65 -20.80 2.58
CA ASP A 359 7.21 -21.04 2.34
C ASP A 359 6.96 -22.32 1.54
N ALA A 360 7.74 -22.54 0.48
CA ALA A 360 7.65 -23.77 -0.31
C ALA A 360 8.01 -25.02 0.52
N LEU A 361 9.00 -24.91 1.41
CA LEU A 361 9.39 -25.99 2.32
C LEU A 361 8.27 -26.34 3.30
N ARG A 362 7.56 -25.34 3.86
CA ARG A 362 6.38 -25.60 4.71
C ARG A 362 5.33 -26.42 3.98
N GLN A 363 5.02 -26.05 2.73
CA GLN A 363 4.04 -26.77 1.92
C GLN A 363 4.51 -28.20 1.60
N SER A 364 5.81 -28.40 1.36
CA SER A 364 6.41 -29.73 1.16
C SER A 364 6.30 -30.61 2.41
N ILE A 365 6.55 -30.04 3.60
CA ILE A 365 6.40 -30.74 4.88
C ILE A 365 4.95 -31.17 5.10
N LEU A 366 3.97 -30.27 4.91
CA LEU A 366 2.55 -30.63 5.02
C LEU A 366 2.18 -31.73 4.04
N LYS A 367 2.64 -31.63 2.79
CA LYS A 367 2.40 -32.68 1.79
C LYS A 367 2.94 -34.04 2.24
N LYS A 368 4.18 -34.10 2.76
CA LYS A 368 4.78 -35.33 3.29
C LYS A 368 4.06 -35.84 4.54
N ALA A 369 3.63 -34.94 5.42
CA ALA A 369 2.88 -35.25 6.65
C ALA A 369 1.61 -36.03 6.35
N PHE A 370 0.84 -35.55 5.38
CA PHE A 370 -0.49 -36.10 5.05
C PHE A 370 -0.47 -37.11 3.90
N SER A 371 0.70 -37.43 3.34
CA SER A 371 0.90 -38.57 2.42
C SER A 371 1.47 -39.81 3.12
N GLY A 372 1.70 -39.77 4.44
CA GLY A 372 2.30 -40.87 5.20
C GLY A 372 3.80 -41.02 5.01
N GLN A 373 4.49 -39.94 4.60
CA GLN A 373 5.93 -39.96 4.29
C GLN A 373 6.80 -39.21 5.30
N LEU A 374 6.19 -38.58 6.31
CA LEU A 374 6.91 -37.75 7.29
C LEU A 374 7.38 -38.53 8.53
N VAL A 375 6.58 -39.50 8.97
CA VAL A 375 6.88 -40.34 10.15
C VAL A 375 6.71 -41.80 9.76
N SER A 376 7.46 -42.68 10.42
CA SER A 376 7.30 -44.14 10.26
C SER A 376 6.03 -44.64 10.94
N GLN A 377 5.44 -45.70 10.38
CA GLN A 377 4.37 -46.44 11.04
C GLN A 377 4.89 -47.23 12.24
N ASP A 378 4.06 -47.36 13.27
CA ASP A 378 4.34 -48.15 14.46
C ASP A 378 3.43 -49.39 14.45
N PRO A 379 3.99 -50.61 14.40
CA PRO A 379 3.19 -51.84 14.40
C PRO A 379 2.27 -52.02 15.61
N GLU A 380 2.56 -51.34 16.73
CA GLU A 380 1.77 -51.41 17.97
C GLU A 380 0.56 -50.47 17.96
N ASP A 381 0.43 -49.59 16.96
CA ASP A 381 -0.73 -48.70 16.86
C ASP A 381 -2.00 -49.44 16.45
N GLU A 382 -3.15 -48.96 16.95
CA GLU A 382 -4.46 -49.47 16.50
C GLU A 382 -4.58 -49.30 14.98
N PRO A 383 -5.08 -50.29 14.22
CA PRO A 383 -5.24 -50.12 12.78
C PRO A 383 -6.31 -49.05 12.49
N ALA A 384 -6.14 -48.27 11.41
CA ALA A 384 -7.07 -47.20 11.05
C ALA A 384 -8.52 -47.69 10.86
N SER A 385 -8.71 -48.97 10.50
CA SER A 385 -10.03 -49.62 10.44
C SER A 385 -10.72 -49.67 11.80
N ALA A 386 -10.01 -49.96 12.89
CA ALA A 386 -10.55 -49.99 14.24
C ALA A 386 -10.97 -48.58 14.70
N LEU A 387 -10.16 -47.56 14.40
CA LEU A 387 -10.51 -46.16 14.65
C LEU A 387 -11.80 -45.75 13.92
N LEU A 388 -11.94 -46.12 12.64
CA LEU A 388 -13.13 -45.82 11.84
C LEU A 388 -14.40 -46.47 12.39
N GLU A 389 -14.33 -47.72 12.86
CA GLU A 389 -15.47 -48.40 13.49
C GLU A 389 -15.88 -47.74 14.81
N ARG A 390 -14.92 -47.27 15.61
CA ARG A 390 -15.21 -46.49 16.84
C ARG A 390 -15.97 -45.21 16.49
N ILE A 391 -15.50 -44.45 15.49
CA ILE A 391 -16.15 -43.21 15.03
C ILE A 391 -17.57 -43.47 14.52
N LYS A 392 -17.81 -44.57 13.78
CA LYS A 392 -19.15 -44.94 13.31
C LYS A 392 -20.10 -45.24 14.46
N THR A 393 -19.62 -46.01 15.44
CA THR A 393 -20.40 -46.37 16.64
C THR A 393 -20.78 -45.13 17.43
N GLU A 394 -19.83 -44.26 17.76
CA GLU A 394 -20.09 -43.01 18.50
C GLU A 394 -21.00 -42.06 17.73
N LYS A 395 -20.87 -41.97 16.40
CA LYS A 395 -21.78 -41.18 15.57
C LYS A 395 -23.21 -41.73 15.65
N ALA A 396 -23.37 -43.05 15.56
CA ALA A 396 -24.68 -43.69 15.69
C ALA A 396 -25.29 -43.44 17.07
N GLU A 397 -24.52 -43.54 18.14
CA GLU A 397 -24.94 -43.23 19.50
C GLU A 397 -25.33 -41.76 19.66
N ARG A 398 -24.53 -40.83 19.12
CA ARG A 398 -24.83 -39.39 19.16
C ARG A 398 -26.10 -39.07 18.37
N ASP A 399 -26.28 -39.67 17.20
CA ASP A 399 -27.47 -39.46 16.37
C ASP A 399 -28.71 -40.10 17.03
N GLN A 400 -28.56 -41.23 17.73
CA GLN A 400 -29.61 -41.82 18.58
C GLN A 400 -29.92 -40.93 19.80
N ALA A 401 -28.92 -40.39 20.49
CA ALA A 401 -29.07 -39.48 21.62
C ALA A 401 -29.75 -38.17 21.21
N ALA A 402 -29.39 -37.61 20.04
CA ALA A 402 -30.06 -36.45 19.47
C ALA A 402 -31.53 -36.73 19.10
N LYS A 403 -31.83 -37.94 18.60
CA LYS A 403 -33.22 -38.40 18.37
C LYS A 403 -33.98 -38.60 19.68
N ARG A 404 -33.33 -39.07 20.75
CA ARG A 404 -33.93 -39.25 22.09
C ARG A 404 -34.17 -37.90 22.79
N GLY A 405 -33.22 -36.95 22.71
CA GLY A 405 -33.39 -35.58 23.20
C GLY A 405 -34.45 -34.78 22.44
N ARG A 406 -34.70 -35.10 21.17
CA ARG A 406 -35.87 -34.59 20.42
C ARG A 406 -37.19 -35.23 20.84
N LYS A 407 -37.17 -36.46 21.38
CA LYS A 407 -38.36 -37.15 21.90
C LYS A 407 -38.69 -36.81 23.36
N SER A 408 -37.80 -36.12 24.07
CA SER A 408 -37.99 -35.72 25.48
C SER A 408 -37.94 -34.20 25.70
N ALA A 409 -37.86 -33.39 24.65
CA ALA A 409 -38.29 -32.01 24.79
C ALA A 409 -39.79 -32.08 25.10
N PRO A 410 -40.29 -31.48 26.20
CA PRO A 410 -41.72 -31.21 26.26
C PRO A 410 -42.04 -30.46 24.96
N THR A 411 -43.21 -30.71 24.39
CA THR A 411 -43.81 -29.74 23.48
C THR A 411 -43.59 -28.39 24.13
N ARG A 412 -42.65 -27.58 23.58
CA ARG A 412 -42.61 -26.17 23.90
C ARG A 412 -44.06 -25.77 23.73
N LYS A 413 -44.70 -25.27 24.80
CA LYS A 413 -45.87 -24.41 24.62
C LYS A 413 -45.49 -23.54 23.44
N SER A 414 -46.27 -23.64 22.36
CA SER A 414 -46.06 -22.88 21.14
C SER A 414 -45.50 -21.52 21.55
N GLU A 415 -44.29 -21.20 21.11
CA GLU A 415 -43.88 -19.79 21.10
C GLU A 415 -45.10 -19.05 20.57
N VAL A 416 -45.62 -18.10 21.37
CA VAL A 416 -46.79 -17.30 20.99
C VAL A 416 -46.55 -16.93 19.53
N ARG A 417 -47.42 -17.41 18.63
CA ARG A 417 -47.25 -17.25 17.19
C ARG A 417 -47.04 -15.76 16.99
N ARG A 418 -45.83 -15.36 16.55
CA ARG A 418 -45.54 -13.96 16.29
C ARG A 418 -46.52 -13.50 15.22
N PRO A 419 -47.22 -12.38 15.43
CA PRO A 419 -48.21 -11.89 14.48
C PRO A 419 -47.59 -11.80 13.09
N THR A 420 -48.30 -12.33 12.12
CA THR A 420 -47.94 -12.31 10.69
C THR A 420 -48.79 -11.28 9.97
N LEU A 421 -48.43 -10.94 8.73
CA LEU A 421 -49.22 -10.06 7.85
C LEU A 421 -50.71 -10.39 7.85
N THR A 422 -51.03 -11.68 7.76
CA THR A 422 -52.41 -12.17 7.73
C THR A 422 -53.16 -11.84 9.01
N ASP A 423 -52.48 -11.88 10.17
CA ASP A 423 -53.10 -11.58 11.46
C ASP A 423 -53.40 -10.07 11.60
N LEU A 424 -52.53 -9.18 11.09
CA LEU A 424 -52.80 -7.73 11.05
C LEU A 424 -53.92 -7.37 10.08
N ILE A 425 -53.95 -7.97 8.88
CA ILE A 425 -55.04 -7.76 7.92
C ILE A 425 -56.36 -8.24 8.51
N GLU A 426 -56.42 -9.41 9.17
CA GLU A 426 -57.65 -9.89 9.84
C GLU A 426 -58.18 -8.93 10.92
N VAL A 427 -57.29 -8.29 11.68
CA VAL A 427 -57.67 -7.25 12.67
C VAL A 427 -58.26 -6.03 11.95
N LEU A 428 -57.62 -5.57 10.87
CA LEU A 428 -58.08 -4.44 10.08
C LEU A 428 -59.34 -4.75 9.24
N GLU A 429 -59.61 -6.00 8.85
CA GLU A 429 -60.85 -6.40 8.17
C GLU A 429 -62.05 -6.42 9.13
N LYS A 430 -61.81 -6.81 10.39
CA LYS A 430 -62.84 -6.78 11.44
C LYS A 430 -63.20 -5.36 11.85
N GLN A 431 -62.21 -4.46 11.89
CA GLN A 431 -62.41 -3.04 12.10
C GLN A 431 -62.72 -2.38 10.75
N LYS A 432 -64.01 -2.26 10.39
CA LYS A 432 -64.45 -1.63 9.13
C LYS A 432 -64.12 -0.14 8.99
N ASP A 433 -63.31 0.42 9.90
CA ASP A 433 -62.87 1.80 9.98
C ASP A 433 -61.46 1.88 10.61
N TRP A 434 -60.88 3.07 10.70
CA TRP A 434 -59.54 3.30 11.24
C TRP A 434 -59.36 2.77 12.68
N ILE A 435 -58.22 2.12 12.95
CA ILE A 435 -57.79 1.71 14.30
C ILE A 435 -56.42 2.30 14.62
N SER A 436 -56.17 2.73 15.87
CA SER A 436 -54.82 3.20 16.23
C SER A 436 -53.79 2.07 16.21
N ALA A 437 -52.56 2.37 15.81
CA ALA A 437 -51.48 1.38 15.71
C ALA A 437 -51.19 0.70 17.06
N ALA A 438 -51.33 1.44 18.17
CA ALA A 438 -51.19 0.89 19.52
C ALA A 438 -52.29 -0.13 19.84
N LYS A 439 -53.55 0.16 19.48
CA LYS A 439 -54.66 -0.77 19.70
C LYS A 439 -54.58 -1.98 18.78
N ALA A 440 -54.14 -1.82 17.53
CA ALA A 440 -53.88 -2.93 16.60
C ALA A 440 -52.77 -3.85 17.12
N ALA A 441 -51.68 -3.28 17.66
CA ALA A 441 -50.62 -4.04 18.31
C ALA A 441 -51.17 -4.82 19.53
N GLN A 442 -52.02 -4.19 20.35
CA GLN A 442 -52.63 -4.83 21.52
C GLN A 442 -53.55 -6.00 21.13
N GLU A 443 -54.37 -5.87 20.09
CA GLU A 443 -55.23 -6.96 19.58
C GLU A 443 -54.41 -8.15 19.04
N LEU A 444 -53.18 -7.89 18.59
CA LEU A 444 -52.20 -8.91 18.19
C LEU A 444 -51.38 -9.47 19.36
N GLY A 445 -51.71 -9.08 20.60
CA GLY A 445 -51.02 -9.52 21.80
C GLY A 445 -49.67 -8.82 22.06
N ILE A 446 -49.40 -7.71 21.36
CA ILE A 446 -48.21 -6.86 21.53
C ILE A 446 -48.63 -5.65 22.40
N GLY A 447 -48.56 -5.82 23.72
CA GLY A 447 -48.87 -4.79 24.71
C GLY A 447 -47.98 -4.90 25.96
N ASP A 448 -48.49 -4.48 27.12
CA ASP A 448 -47.75 -4.51 28.40
C ASP A 448 -47.20 -5.89 28.73
N GLY A 449 -45.87 -6.02 28.71
CA GLY A 449 -45.13 -7.28 28.90
C GLY A 449 -44.46 -7.85 27.64
N SER A 450 -44.61 -7.21 26.48
CA SER A 450 -43.92 -7.59 25.24
C SER A 450 -42.44 -7.19 25.26
N THR A 451 -41.58 -7.96 24.57
CA THR A 451 -40.16 -7.60 24.48
C THR A 451 -39.94 -6.44 23.49
N SER A 452 -38.88 -5.66 23.69
CA SER A 452 -38.51 -4.58 22.75
C SER A 452 -38.34 -5.09 21.31
N ASP A 453 -37.87 -6.33 21.14
CA ASP A 453 -37.69 -6.96 19.83
C ASP A 453 -39.02 -7.25 19.13
N ASP A 454 -40.08 -7.60 19.88
CA ASP A 454 -41.40 -7.89 19.31
C ASP A 454 -42.10 -6.61 18.84
N VAL A 455 -41.94 -5.51 19.60
CA VAL A 455 -42.44 -4.18 19.21
C VAL A 455 -41.72 -3.66 17.97
N GLU A 456 -40.39 -3.77 17.93
CA GLU A 456 -39.60 -3.31 16.77
C GLU A 456 -39.90 -4.15 15.51
N ALA A 457 -40.13 -5.46 15.66
CA ALA A 457 -40.52 -6.32 14.56
C ALA A 457 -41.91 -5.94 13.99
N PHE A 458 -42.88 -5.60 14.85
CA PHE A 458 -44.20 -5.12 14.42
C PHE A 458 -44.09 -3.83 13.59
N TYR A 459 -43.37 -2.81 14.07
CA TYR A 459 -43.23 -1.56 13.34
C TYR A 459 -42.44 -1.70 12.03
N ARG A 460 -41.45 -2.60 11.96
CA ARG A 460 -40.76 -2.91 10.68
C ARG A 460 -41.71 -3.56 9.68
N GLN A 461 -42.53 -4.51 10.13
CA GLN A 461 -43.51 -5.15 9.26
C GLN A 461 -44.55 -4.15 8.77
N LEU A 462 -45.12 -3.36 9.69
CA LEU A 462 -46.06 -2.29 9.37
C LEU A 462 -45.48 -1.34 8.31
N LYS A 463 -44.22 -0.89 8.49
CA LYS A 463 -43.53 -0.03 7.52
C LYS A 463 -43.48 -0.64 6.11
N ASN A 464 -43.11 -1.91 5.99
CA ASN A 464 -43.07 -2.58 4.68
C ASN A 464 -44.46 -2.61 4.02
N PHE A 465 -45.54 -2.79 4.79
CA PHE A 465 -46.89 -2.87 4.24
C PHE A 465 -47.48 -1.52 3.84
N VAL A 466 -47.03 -0.45 4.50
CA VAL A 466 -47.32 0.92 4.07
C VAL A 466 -46.57 1.24 2.79
N GLU A 467 -45.31 0.81 2.67
CA GLU A 467 -44.52 0.94 1.42
C GLU A 467 -45.12 0.14 0.26
N ASP A 468 -45.70 -1.04 0.54
CA ASP A 468 -46.38 -1.89 -0.46
C ASP A 468 -47.82 -1.42 -0.79
N GLY A 469 -48.32 -0.36 -0.14
CA GLY A 469 -49.63 0.25 -0.42
C GLY A 469 -50.85 -0.57 0.03
N VAL A 470 -50.65 -1.58 0.89
CA VAL A 470 -51.73 -2.46 1.38
C VAL A 470 -52.49 -1.83 2.56
N ILE A 471 -51.80 -1.01 3.36
CA ILE A 471 -52.35 -0.35 4.55
C ILE A 471 -52.18 1.17 4.40
N GLU A 472 -53.27 1.91 4.59
CA GLU A 472 -53.26 3.36 4.70
C GLU A 472 -52.95 3.78 6.13
N VAL A 473 -52.14 4.84 6.28
CA VAL A 473 -51.79 5.42 7.57
C VAL A 473 -52.18 6.88 7.60
N GLU A 474 -52.92 7.28 8.63
CA GLU A 474 -53.26 8.66 8.91
C GLU A 474 -52.79 9.00 10.32
N ARG A 475 -52.03 10.08 10.47
CA ARG A 475 -51.60 10.54 11.78
C ARG A 475 -52.68 11.42 12.40
N ARG A 476 -53.20 11.02 13.56
CA ARG A 476 -54.20 11.77 14.34
C ARG A 476 -53.63 12.03 15.73
N ASP A 477 -53.45 13.31 16.05
CA ASP A 477 -52.73 13.77 17.25
C ASP A 477 -51.31 13.16 17.32
N ASP A 478 -50.97 12.47 18.42
CA ASP A 478 -49.67 11.86 18.65
C ASP A 478 -49.60 10.37 18.23
N GLU A 479 -50.66 9.80 17.65
CA GLU A 479 -50.74 8.39 17.26
C GLU A 479 -50.99 8.19 15.75
N ASP A 480 -50.42 7.12 15.20
CA ASP A 480 -50.69 6.68 13.83
C ASP A 480 -51.92 5.76 13.83
N TRP A 481 -52.86 6.04 12.93
CA TRP A 481 -54.06 5.22 12.71
C TRP A 481 -53.91 4.45 11.40
N LEU A 482 -54.43 3.22 11.38
CA LEU A 482 -54.26 2.22 10.34
C LEU A 482 -55.62 1.80 9.78
N ARG A 483 -55.70 1.59 8.47
CA ARG A 483 -56.84 0.98 7.78
C ARG A 483 -56.36 0.21 6.53
N LEU A 484 -57.09 -0.81 6.10
CA LEU A 484 -56.83 -1.43 4.79
C LEU A 484 -57.13 -0.45 3.66
N ALA A 485 -56.24 -0.41 2.67
CA ALA A 485 -56.49 0.33 1.44
C ALA A 485 -57.68 -0.31 0.70
N THR A 486 -58.71 0.47 0.38
CA THR A 486 -59.81 -0.02 -0.46
C THR A 486 -59.29 -0.23 -1.87
N ALA A 487 -59.30 -1.47 -2.37
CA ALA A 487 -59.02 -1.74 -3.78
C ALA A 487 -60.04 -0.97 -4.63
N GLU A 488 -59.58 0.08 -5.32
CA GLU A 488 -60.37 0.69 -6.40
C GLU A 488 -60.54 -0.37 -7.49
N VAL A 489 -61.77 -0.89 -7.60
CA VAL A 489 -62.20 -1.65 -8.78
C VAL A 489 -62.18 -0.66 -9.96
N SER A 490 -61.12 -0.72 -10.76
CA SER A 490 -61.12 -0.23 -12.14
C SER A 490 -61.67 -1.29 -13.08
#